data_AF-A0A959YY95-F1
#
_entry.id   AF-A0A959YY95-F1
#
_cell.length_a   1.000
_cell.length_b   1.000
_cell.length_c   1.000
_cell.angle_alpha   90.00
_cell.angle_beta   90.00
_cell.angle_gamma   90.00
#
_symmetry.space_group_name_H-M   'P 1'
#
loop_
_entity.id
_entity.type
_entity.pdbx_description
1 polymer ?
#
loop_
_entity_poly.entity_id
_entity_poly.type
_entity_poly.pdbx_seq_one_letter_code
_entity_poly.pdbx_strand_id
1 'polypeptide(L)'
;SECLDVTVDLCGTAPSFLNTFLQLYIDCPWTNVIDAASFNVSTCGDGNYTIIFPQLPAGTYYFPVISEFGSSGPYTITFSGEACGSTPPVNDDCPGAVELTPGTTCVPVTGNVLGATESIPGISCAGFTGTANDDLWYFFEATATTHTIEVTGSADYDAVVDLRSGACNGTSIACSDMAFAGGTEVLVATGLIIGEVYFVRVYDWFAGLPNTTTFDICVLEPGPPPANDICGGAEVLTPQATCVPVTGTTEGATTSLPAIDCNGNTGIANDDVWYVFTATAPDHTIELTGGTDFDAVIELLEGPCG
;
A
#
# COMPACT_ATOMS: atom_id res chain seq x y z
N SER A 1 12.65 4.21 18.13
CA SER A 1 12.46 5.27 19.15
C SER A 1 11.78 4.67 20.38
N GLU A 2 11.56 5.39 21.49
CA GLU A 2 10.85 4.84 22.67
C GLU A 2 9.35 5.17 22.56
N CYS A 3 8.47 4.17 22.69
CA CYS A 3 7.02 4.38 22.84
C CYS A 3 6.59 4.17 24.31
N LEU A 4 5.42 4.71 24.67
CA LEU A 4 4.87 4.65 26.02
C LEU A 4 3.40 4.20 26.01
N ASP A 5 3.07 3.23 26.85
CA ASP A 5 1.68 2.90 27.18
C ASP A 5 1.18 3.91 28.23
N VAL A 6 0.35 4.85 27.81
CA VAL A 6 -0.13 5.95 28.65
C VAL A 6 -1.47 5.62 29.28
N THR A 7 -1.56 5.83 30.60
CA THR A 7 -2.81 5.76 31.36
C THR A 7 -3.19 7.14 31.88
N VAL A 8 -4.43 7.54 31.62
CA VAL A 8 -5.04 8.78 32.12
C VAL A 8 -6.09 8.43 33.17
N ASP A 9 -5.83 8.83 34.41
CA ASP A 9 -6.71 8.58 35.56
C ASP A 9 -7.40 9.86 36.01
N LEU A 10 -8.73 9.82 36.12
CA LEU A 10 -9.55 10.88 36.72
C LEU A 10 -9.92 10.59 38.19
N CYS A 11 -9.23 9.63 38.82
CA CYS A 11 -9.46 9.19 40.18
C CYS A 11 -9.37 10.35 41.19
N GLY A 12 -10.16 10.27 42.27
CA GLY A 12 -10.21 11.28 43.33
C GLY A 12 -11.07 12.50 42.99
N THR A 13 -11.73 12.51 41.83
CA THR A 13 -12.63 13.59 41.43
C THR A 13 -14.04 13.38 41.99
N ALA A 14 -14.62 14.41 42.62
CA ALA A 14 -15.93 14.34 43.28
C ALA A 14 -16.83 15.55 42.90
N PRO A 15 -18.09 15.33 42.48
CA PRO A 15 -18.68 14.03 42.15
C PRO A 15 -17.97 13.37 40.96
N SER A 16 -18.13 12.05 40.80
CA SER A 16 -17.50 11.32 39.71
C SER A 16 -17.91 11.90 38.36
N PHE A 17 -16.97 11.95 37.41
CA PHE A 17 -17.27 12.35 36.04
C PHE A 17 -18.22 11.32 35.42
N LEU A 18 -19.42 11.74 35.04
CA LEU A 18 -20.38 10.87 34.35
C LEU A 18 -19.99 10.64 32.88
N ASN A 19 -19.22 11.57 32.31
CA ASN A 19 -18.78 11.56 30.94
C ASN A 19 -17.40 12.23 30.82
N THR A 20 -16.56 11.76 29.90
CA THR A 20 -15.24 12.33 29.60
C THR A 20 -14.88 12.04 28.15
N PHE A 21 -13.97 12.84 27.58
CA PHE A 21 -13.39 12.52 26.28
C PHE A 21 -12.47 11.29 26.40
N LEU A 22 -12.55 10.42 25.40
CA LEU A 22 -11.75 9.20 25.28
C LEU A 22 -10.71 9.35 24.16
N GLN A 23 -10.27 10.58 23.91
CA GLN A 23 -9.42 10.93 22.77
C GLN A 23 -8.24 11.78 23.22
N LEU A 24 -7.08 11.53 22.60
CA LEU A 24 -5.96 12.46 22.56
C LEU A 24 -5.94 13.18 21.21
N TYR A 25 -5.43 14.40 21.20
CA TYR A 25 -5.17 15.15 19.98
C TYR A 25 -3.67 15.29 19.78
N ILE A 26 -3.20 15.15 18.55
CA ILE A 26 -1.77 15.27 18.20
C ILE A 26 -1.41 16.62 17.56
N ASP A 27 -2.41 17.45 17.30
CA ASP A 27 -2.25 18.76 16.67
C ASP A 27 -3.19 19.82 17.27
N CYS A 28 -2.92 21.09 16.96
CA CYS A 28 -3.80 22.22 17.22
C CYS A 28 -4.05 22.87 15.86
N PRO A 29 -5.21 22.62 15.21
CA PRO A 29 -6.54 22.86 15.77
C PRO A 29 -7.39 21.61 16.08
N TRP A 30 -6.81 20.52 16.60
CA TRP A 30 -7.52 19.31 17.07
C TRP A 30 -8.21 18.53 15.94
N THR A 31 -7.54 18.42 14.81
CA THR A 31 -8.06 17.72 13.63
C THR A 31 -7.67 16.26 13.59
N ASN A 32 -6.58 15.89 14.27
CA ASN A 32 -6.09 14.53 14.33
C ASN A 32 -6.23 13.98 15.75
N VAL A 33 -6.94 12.85 15.85
CA VAL A 33 -7.28 12.21 17.12
C VAL A 33 -6.68 10.82 17.23
N ILE A 34 -6.40 10.41 18.47
CA ILE A 34 -6.13 9.02 18.85
C ILE A 34 -7.23 8.62 19.81
N ASP A 35 -8.02 7.62 19.42
CA ASP A 35 -9.03 7.02 20.30
C ASP A 35 -8.37 6.16 21.37
N ALA A 36 -8.98 6.14 22.55
CA ALA A 36 -8.55 5.25 23.62
C ALA A 36 -8.79 3.80 23.22
N ALA A 37 -7.76 2.96 23.34
CA ALA A 37 -7.91 1.53 23.08
C ALA A 37 -8.85 0.87 24.10
N SER A 38 -8.86 1.37 25.34
CA SER A 38 -9.82 0.94 26.35
C SER A 38 -9.99 1.97 27.46
N PHE A 39 -11.08 1.82 28.21
CA PHE A 39 -11.32 2.57 29.44
C PHE A 39 -12.13 1.73 30.42
N ASN A 40 -12.08 2.08 31.71
CA ASN A 40 -12.94 1.49 32.73
C ASN A 40 -13.21 2.48 33.87
N VAL A 41 -14.19 2.17 34.72
CA VAL A 41 -14.57 2.99 35.89
C VAL A 41 -14.31 2.28 37.23
N SER A 42 -13.69 1.09 37.17
CA SER A 42 -13.44 0.24 38.34
C SER A 42 -12.07 0.48 38.96
N THR A 43 -11.06 0.83 38.17
CA THR A 43 -9.67 1.01 38.63
C THR A 43 -9.57 2.11 39.70
N CYS A 44 -10.26 3.24 39.51
CA CYS A 44 -10.28 4.30 40.50
C CYS A 44 -11.04 3.96 41.80
N GLY A 45 -11.94 2.96 41.77
CA GLY A 45 -12.76 2.57 42.92
C GLY A 45 -13.83 3.59 43.36
N ASP A 46 -13.85 4.79 42.78
CA ASP A 46 -14.78 5.89 43.05
C ASP A 46 -15.75 6.17 41.88
N GLY A 47 -15.70 5.34 40.83
CA GLY A 47 -16.53 5.45 39.64
C GLY A 47 -16.00 6.41 38.57
N ASN A 48 -14.81 7.02 38.76
CA ASN A 48 -14.15 7.82 37.74
C ASN A 48 -13.43 6.95 36.69
N TYR A 49 -13.17 7.55 35.52
CA TYR A 49 -12.54 6.88 34.39
C TYR A 49 -11.02 6.70 34.58
N THR A 50 -10.56 5.54 34.18
CA THR A 50 -9.18 5.21 33.80
C THR A 50 -9.17 4.92 32.30
N ILE A 51 -8.35 5.62 31.53
CA ILE A 51 -8.31 5.58 30.06
C ILE A 51 -6.92 5.14 29.61
N ILE A 52 -6.83 4.24 28.64
CA ILE A 52 -5.58 3.59 28.22
C ILE A 52 -5.31 3.89 26.74
N PHE A 53 -4.13 4.44 26.48
CA PHE A 53 -3.59 4.72 25.14
C PHE A 53 -2.27 3.96 24.98
N PRO A 54 -2.28 2.78 24.35
CA PRO A 54 -1.09 1.98 24.17
C PRO A 54 -0.19 2.56 23.08
N GLN A 55 1.10 2.24 23.17
CA GLN A 55 2.08 2.46 22.11
C GLN A 55 2.11 3.89 21.55
N LEU A 56 1.93 4.89 22.41
CA LEU A 56 2.06 6.27 21.97
C LEU A 56 3.54 6.57 21.65
N PRO A 57 3.85 7.03 20.44
CA PRO A 57 5.18 7.53 20.11
C PRO A 57 5.62 8.69 21.01
N ALA A 58 6.92 8.97 21.01
CA ALA A 58 7.42 10.19 21.62
C ALA A 58 6.83 11.41 20.89
N GLY A 59 6.01 12.20 21.59
CA GLY A 59 5.29 13.30 20.96
C GLY A 59 4.62 14.23 21.95
N THR A 60 3.99 15.28 21.43
CA THR A 60 3.12 16.17 22.21
C THR A 60 1.68 15.77 21.97
N TYR A 61 0.97 15.42 23.05
CA TYR A 61 -0.44 15.06 23.03
C TYR A 61 -1.24 16.05 23.86
N TYR A 62 -2.47 16.32 23.44
CA TYR A 62 -3.40 17.18 24.14
C TYR A 62 -4.61 16.37 24.59
N PHE A 63 -4.92 16.40 25.88
CA PHE A 63 -6.12 15.81 26.46
C PHE A 63 -7.03 16.93 26.98
N PRO A 64 -8.15 17.24 26.31
CA PRO A 64 -9.03 18.31 26.76
C PRO A 64 -9.87 17.85 27.95
N VAL A 65 -9.81 18.62 29.04
CA VAL A 65 -10.78 18.51 30.13
C VAL A 65 -11.85 19.58 29.89
N ILE A 66 -13.02 19.15 29.44
CA ILE A 66 -14.14 20.05 29.12
C ILE A 66 -15.34 19.81 30.01
N SER A 67 -16.02 20.91 30.33
CA SER A 67 -17.28 20.89 31.08
C SER A 67 -18.46 20.60 30.17
N GLU A 68 -19.36 19.71 30.56
CA GLU A 68 -20.70 19.63 29.96
C GLU A 68 -21.51 20.90 30.22
N PHE A 69 -22.54 21.14 29.41
CA PHE A 69 -23.37 22.34 29.49
C PHE A 69 -23.94 22.54 30.91
N GLY A 70 -23.56 23.65 31.55
CA GLY A 70 -24.01 23.99 32.90
C GLY A 70 -23.21 23.38 34.05
N SER A 71 -22.10 22.69 33.77
CA SER A 71 -21.19 22.15 34.79
C SER A 71 -19.92 23.00 34.95
N SER A 72 -19.42 23.14 36.16
CA SER A 72 -18.10 23.70 36.46
C SER A 72 -17.64 23.22 37.83
N GLY A 73 -16.35 22.92 37.99
CA GLY A 73 -15.84 22.41 39.26
C GLY A 73 -14.37 22.02 39.20
N PRO A 74 -13.77 21.71 40.37
CA PRO A 74 -12.43 21.16 40.44
C PRO A 74 -12.39 19.74 39.87
N TYR A 75 -11.23 19.34 39.33
CA TYR A 75 -10.95 17.96 38.89
C TYR A 75 -9.54 17.55 39.32
N THR A 76 -9.32 16.24 39.42
CA THR A 76 -7.99 15.64 39.55
C THR A 76 -7.74 14.80 38.31
N ILE A 77 -6.58 14.98 37.70
CA ILE A 77 -6.12 14.16 36.56
C ILE A 77 -4.68 13.74 36.80
N THR A 78 -4.38 12.47 36.55
CA THR A 78 -3.03 11.92 36.62
C THR A 78 -2.71 11.25 35.29
N PHE A 79 -1.54 11.59 34.75
CA PHE A 79 -0.95 10.86 33.63
C PHE A 79 0.15 9.97 34.19
N SER A 80 0.09 8.70 33.83
CA SER A 80 1.17 7.75 34.07
C SER A 80 1.50 7.05 32.76
N GLY A 81 2.71 6.52 32.65
CA GLY A 81 3.08 5.73 31.50
C GLY A 81 4.16 4.73 31.82
N GLU A 82 4.12 3.61 31.13
CA GLU A 82 5.11 2.55 31.17
C GLU A 82 5.72 2.40 29.78
N ALA A 83 7.02 2.06 29.71
CA ALA A 83 7.62 1.73 28.43
C ALA A 83 6.84 0.57 27.80
N CYS A 84 6.60 0.66 26.49
CA CYS A 84 5.85 -0.38 25.78
C CYS A 84 6.38 -1.78 26.10
N GLY A 85 5.48 -2.70 26.44
CA GLY A 85 5.85 -4.08 26.76
C GLY A 85 6.30 -4.92 25.54
N SER A 86 6.12 -4.40 24.32
CA SER A 86 6.48 -5.05 23.07
C SER A 86 7.86 -4.60 22.58
N THR A 87 8.71 -5.56 22.21
CA THR A 87 9.90 -5.27 21.40
C THR A 87 9.46 -4.95 19.97
N PRO A 88 9.94 -3.85 19.36
CA PRO A 88 9.64 -3.54 17.97
C PRO A 88 9.99 -4.72 17.04
N PRO A 89 9.26 -4.88 15.92
CA PRO A 89 9.61 -5.85 14.88
C PRO A 89 11.02 -5.62 14.34
N VAL A 90 11.64 -6.68 13.78
CA VAL A 90 13.02 -6.57 13.24
C VAL A 90 13.14 -5.53 12.14
N ASN A 91 12.06 -5.32 11.39
CA ASN A 91 11.95 -4.39 10.30
C ASN A 91 11.24 -3.08 10.66
N ASP A 92 11.19 -2.73 11.94
CA ASP A 92 10.75 -1.42 12.43
C ASP A 92 11.58 -0.29 11.79
N ASP A 93 12.91 -0.44 11.83
CA ASP A 93 13.81 0.47 11.16
C ASP A 93 14.31 -0.14 9.83
N CYS A 94 14.47 0.70 8.82
CA CYS A 94 14.89 0.26 7.50
C CYS A 94 16.18 -0.58 7.40
N PRO A 95 17.23 -0.40 8.24
CA PRO A 95 18.37 -1.32 8.23
C PRO A 95 18.00 -2.79 8.51
N GLY A 96 16.85 -3.04 9.13
CA GLY A 96 16.28 -4.36 9.36
C GLY A 96 15.20 -4.76 8.37
N ALA A 97 15.06 -4.05 7.24
CA ALA A 97 14.05 -4.32 6.22
C ALA A 97 14.05 -5.80 5.79
N VAL A 98 12.85 -6.35 5.64
CA VAL A 98 12.66 -7.75 5.24
C VAL A 98 12.63 -7.86 3.71
N GLU A 99 13.38 -8.82 3.16
CA GLU A 99 13.40 -9.08 1.73
C GLU A 99 12.06 -9.68 1.26
N LEU A 100 11.50 -9.10 0.20
CA LEU A 100 10.39 -9.65 -0.56
C LEU A 100 10.94 -10.19 -1.86
N THR A 101 10.49 -11.37 -2.25
CA THR A 101 10.87 -11.99 -3.53
C THR A 101 9.77 -11.71 -4.55
N PRO A 102 10.03 -10.92 -5.61
CA PRO A 102 9.08 -10.76 -6.70
C PRO A 102 8.72 -12.11 -7.33
N GLY A 103 7.48 -12.26 -7.76
CA GLY A 103 7.05 -13.44 -8.49
C GLY A 103 5.71 -13.24 -9.20
N THR A 104 5.36 -14.15 -10.11
CA THR A 104 4.10 -14.07 -10.87
C THR A 104 2.87 -14.44 -10.05
N THR A 105 3.07 -14.92 -8.82
CA THR A 105 2.02 -15.22 -7.85
C THR A 105 2.38 -14.61 -6.51
N CYS A 106 1.39 -14.05 -5.82
CA CYS A 106 1.59 -13.49 -4.50
C CYS A 106 2.04 -14.57 -3.50
N VAL A 107 3.24 -14.37 -2.92
CA VAL A 107 3.73 -15.11 -1.76
C VAL A 107 3.73 -14.13 -0.59
N PRO A 108 2.68 -14.13 0.26
CA PRO A 108 2.51 -13.12 1.28
C PRO A 108 3.55 -13.27 2.39
N VAL A 109 4.08 -12.13 2.83
CA VAL A 109 4.83 -11.97 4.07
C VAL A 109 3.96 -11.21 5.05
N THR A 110 3.70 -11.79 6.22
CA THR A 110 2.87 -11.15 7.25
C THR A 110 3.69 -10.15 8.06
N GLY A 111 3.26 -8.90 8.05
CA GLY A 111 3.73 -7.84 8.93
C GLY A 111 2.89 -7.72 10.20
N ASN A 112 3.48 -7.16 11.26
CA ASN A 112 2.77 -6.81 12.48
C ASN A 112 3.36 -5.53 13.09
N VAL A 113 2.60 -4.45 13.11
CA VAL A 113 3.07 -3.12 13.57
C VAL A 113 3.11 -2.97 15.09
N LEU A 114 2.78 -4.02 15.85
CA LEU A 114 2.78 -3.97 17.31
C LEU A 114 4.19 -3.65 17.85
N GLY A 115 4.32 -2.47 18.45
CA GLY A 115 5.57 -1.96 19.00
C GLY A 115 6.48 -1.29 17.97
N ALA A 116 6.04 -1.19 16.71
CA ALA A 116 6.73 -0.41 15.70
C ALA A 116 6.69 1.09 16.05
N THR A 117 7.61 1.85 15.48
CA THR A 117 7.86 3.25 15.78
C THR A 117 8.15 4.05 14.52
N GLU A 118 7.91 5.37 14.58
CA GLU A 118 8.22 6.24 13.44
C GLU A 118 9.73 6.22 13.11
N SER A 119 10.06 5.75 11.91
CA SER A 119 11.41 5.84 11.36
C SER A 119 11.67 7.19 10.67
N ILE A 120 10.68 7.71 9.93
CA ILE A 120 10.66 9.01 9.25
C ILE A 120 9.22 9.56 9.14
N PRO A 121 8.99 10.87 8.94
CA PRO A 121 7.64 11.40 8.76
C PRO A 121 6.87 10.74 7.60
N GLY A 122 5.55 10.61 7.75
CA GLY A 122 4.65 10.16 6.69
C GLY A 122 4.72 11.03 5.43
N ILE A 123 4.44 10.44 4.27
CA ILE A 123 4.43 11.15 2.98
C ILE A 123 3.03 11.62 2.61
N SER A 124 2.94 12.58 1.69
CA SER A 124 1.68 12.86 1.01
C SER A 124 1.48 11.87 -0.13
N CYS A 125 0.50 10.98 0.01
CA CYS A 125 0.10 10.03 -1.02
C CYS A 125 -1.29 10.36 -1.56
N ALA A 126 -1.42 10.52 -2.88
CA ALA A 126 -2.68 10.90 -3.54
C ALA A 126 -3.39 12.16 -2.95
N GLY A 127 -2.66 13.05 -2.27
CA GLY A 127 -3.20 14.24 -1.59
C GLY A 127 -3.60 14.03 -0.12
N PHE A 128 -3.42 12.82 0.39
CA PHE A 128 -3.67 12.39 1.76
C PHE A 128 -2.32 12.24 2.49
N THR A 129 -2.26 12.43 3.82
CA THR A 129 -1.05 12.21 4.63
C THR A 129 -1.43 11.54 5.94
N GLY A 130 -1.05 10.27 6.07
CA GLY A 130 -1.25 9.46 7.27
C GLY A 130 -0.16 9.67 8.31
N THR A 131 -0.31 9.03 9.46
CA THR A 131 0.67 9.10 10.56
C THR A 131 1.51 7.84 10.56
N ALA A 132 2.75 7.93 10.08
CA ALA A 132 3.60 6.77 9.88
C ALA A 132 4.34 6.34 11.16
N ASN A 133 3.65 6.33 12.30
CA ASN A 133 4.28 6.15 13.60
C ASN A 133 4.46 4.70 14.05
N ASP A 134 4.19 3.77 13.14
CA ASP A 134 4.19 2.33 13.33
C ASP A 134 4.70 1.61 12.07
N ASP A 135 5.60 2.28 11.34
CA ASP A 135 6.02 1.84 10.01
C ASP A 135 6.96 0.64 10.02
N LEU A 136 6.78 -0.24 9.03
CA LEU A 136 7.65 -1.38 8.77
C LEU A 136 8.27 -1.29 7.39
N TRP A 137 9.50 -1.80 7.28
CA TRP A 137 10.30 -1.74 6.07
C TRP A 137 10.50 -3.09 5.41
N TYR A 138 10.46 -3.07 4.09
CA TYR A 138 10.73 -4.19 3.22
C TYR A 138 11.61 -3.73 2.06
N PHE A 139 12.19 -4.67 1.33
CA PHE A 139 12.90 -4.36 0.09
C PHE A 139 12.78 -5.50 -0.92
N PHE A 140 12.97 -5.19 -2.19
CA PHE A 140 13.12 -6.20 -3.24
C PHE A 140 14.12 -5.71 -4.28
N GLU A 141 14.81 -6.65 -4.93
CA GLU A 141 15.57 -6.38 -6.15
C GLU A 141 14.62 -6.47 -7.34
N ALA A 142 14.54 -5.42 -8.16
CA ALA A 142 13.65 -5.42 -9.32
C ALA A 142 14.11 -6.44 -10.37
N THR A 143 13.20 -7.32 -10.78
CA THR A 143 13.43 -8.34 -11.81
C THR A 143 12.74 -7.98 -13.14
N ALA A 144 11.82 -7.02 -13.10
CA ALA A 144 11.17 -6.41 -14.25
C ALA A 144 11.18 -4.87 -14.12
N THR A 145 10.89 -4.18 -15.22
CA THR A 145 10.74 -2.71 -15.21
C THR A 145 9.41 -2.26 -14.60
N THR A 146 8.51 -3.21 -14.35
CA THR A 146 7.20 -2.99 -13.73
C THR A 146 6.97 -4.04 -12.65
N HIS A 147 6.45 -3.63 -11.50
CA HIS A 147 6.07 -4.50 -10.40
C HIS A 147 4.76 -4.02 -9.77
N THR A 148 3.95 -4.95 -9.26
CA THR A 148 2.76 -4.60 -8.47
C THR A 148 3.02 -4.98 -7.01
N ILE A 149 2.88 -4.03 -6.11
CA ILE A 149 2.99 -4.27 -4.67
C ILE A 149 1.57 -4.29 -4.10
N GLU A 150 1.21 -5.39 -3.45
CA GLU A 150 -0.08 -5.54 -2.79
C GLU A 150 0.11 -5.61 -1.29
N VAL A 151 -0.65 -4.80 -0.54
CA VAL A 151 -0.68 -4.83 0.92
C VAL A 151 -2.12 -4.95 1.39
N THR A 152 -2.46 -6.06 2.03
CA THR A 152 -3.80 -6.29 2.57
C THR A 152 -3.80 -6.12 4.08
N GLY A 153 -4.48 -5.09 4.57
CA GLY A 153 -4.63 -4.83 6.00
C GLY A 153 -5.55 -5.85 6.68
N SER A 154 -5.32 -6.11 7.96
CA SER A 154 -6.33 -6.70 8.83
C SER A 154 -7.49 -5.72 9.07
N ALA A 155 -8.59 -6.19 9.68
CA ALA A 155 -9.89 -5.49 9.69
C ALA A 155 -9.84 -4.00 10.09
N ASP A 156 -8.98 -3.63 11.03
CA ASP A 156 -8.82 -2.27 11.53
C ASP A 156 -7.50 -1.60 11.09
N TYR A 157 -6.71 -2.25 10.23
CA TYR A 157 -5.44 -1.73 9.71
C TYR A 157 -5.66 -1.08 8.34
N ASP A 158 -5.40 0.22 8.24
CA ASP A 158 -5.55 1.03 7.04
C ASP A 158 -4.16 1.32 6.44
N ALA A 159 -3.74 0.47 5.50
CA ALA A 159 -2.37 0.47 5.03
C ALA A 159 -2.06 1.68 4.14
N VAL A 160 -0.91 2.31 4.37
CA VAL A 160 -0.27 3.22 3.41
C VAL A 160 1.01 2.58 2.92
N VAL A 161 1.20 2.56 1.59
CA VAL A 161 2.37 1.97 0.94
C VAL A 161 3.20 3.06 0.28
N ASP A 162 4.50 3.13 0.61
CA ASP A 162 5.45 4.07 0.04
C ASP A 162 6.65 3.32 -0.55
N LEU A 163 6.75 3.32 -1.88
CA LEU A 163 7.87 2.75 -2.62
C LEU A 163 8.97 3.80 -2.78
N ARG A 164 10.18 3.45 -2.35
CA ARG A 164 11.34 4.34 -2.32
C ARG A 164 12.53 3.77 -3.08
N SER A 165 13.33 4.66 -3.65
CA SER A 165 14.56 4.33 -4.38
C SER A 165 15.83 4.89 -3.71
N GLY A 166 16.96 4.23 -3.98
CA GLY A 166 18.27 4.61 -3.49
C GLY A 166 18.57 4.00 -2.11
N ALA A 167 18.24 4.72 -1.05
CA ALA A 167 18.40 4.25 0.33
C ALA A 167 17.05 4.25 1.03
N CYS A 168 17.01 3.68 2.23
CA CYS A 168 15.89 3.75 3.17
C CYS A 168 15.16 5.09 3.20
N ASN A 169 15.88 6.17 3.52
CA ASN A 169 15.33 7.53 3.57
C ASN A 169 15.51 8.26 2.24
N GLY A 170 15.58 7.50 1.15
CA GLY A 170 15.73 7.99 -0.21
C GLY A 170 14.44 8.61 -0.75
N THR A 171 14.33 8.66 -2.07
CA THR A 171 13.22 9.33 -2.74
C THR A 171 12.01 8.40 -2.79
N SER A 172 10.86 8.86 -2.30
CA SER A 172 9.57 8.24 -2.62
C SER A 172 9.29 8.40 -4.11
N ILE A 173 9.08 7.29 -4.81
CA ILE A 173 8.90 7.24 -6.26
C ILE A 173 7.48 6.85 -6.65
N ALA A 174 6.76 6.15 -5.78
CA ALA A 174 5.36 5.79 -5.95
C ALA A 174 4.75 5.49 -4.58
N CYS A 175 3.43 5.62 -4.44
CA CYS A 175 2.74 5.28 -3.20
C CYS A 175 1.29 4.88 -3.49
N SER A 176 0.67 4.17 -2.54
CA SER A 176 -0.77 3.84 -2.54
C SER A 176 -1.37 4.09 -1.16
N ASP A 177 -2.55 4.71 -1.17
CA ASP A 177 -3.39 5.07 -0.03
C ASP A 177 -4.81 5.32 -0.59
N MET A 178 -5.42 4.25 -1.07
CA MET A 178 -6.65 4.28 -1.88
C MET A 178 -7.74 3.38 -1.31
N ALA A 179 -7.36 2.39 -0.51
CA ALA A 179 -8.24 1.56 0.27
C ALA A 179 -8.51 2.22 1.63
N PHE A 180 -9.31 1.55 2.44
CA PHE A 180 -9.54 1.90 3.84
C PHE A 180 -9.16 0.69 4.68
N ALA A 181 -9.27 0.81 6.02
CA ALA A 181 -9.08 -0.28 6.97
C ALA A 181 -9.62 -1.65 6.49
N GLY A 182 -8.76 -2.67 6.51
CA GLY A 182 -9.06 -4.03 6.06
C GLY A 182 -9.09 -4.23 4.54
N GLY A 183 -8.83 -3.18 3.77
CA GLY A 183 -8.71 -3.22 2.32
C GLY A 183 -7.32 -3.63 1.83
N THR A 184 -7.21 -3.78 0.51
CA THR A 184 -5.94 -4.05 -0.17
C THR A 184 -5.48 -2.81 -0.90
N GLU A 185 -4.31 -2.30 -0.52
CA GLU A 185 -3.57 -1.33 -1.32
C GLU A 185 -2.90 -2.02 -2.50
N VAL A 186 -3.03 -1.44 -3.70
CA VAL A 186 -2.42 -1.94 -4.93
C VAL A 186 -1.60 -0.83 -5.57
N LEU A 187 -0.27 -0.99 -5.53
CA LEU A 187 0.67 -0.05 -6.10
C LEU A 187 1.33 -0.64 -7.36
N VAL A 188 1.02 -0.09 -8.53
CA VAL A 188 1.70 -0.44 -9.78
C VAL A 188 2.91 0.48 -9.99
N ALA A 189 4.11 -0.04 -9.77
CA ALA A 189 5.36 0.66 -9.98
C ALA A 189 5.89 0.40 -11.39
N THR A 190 6.24 1.46 -12.12
CA THR A 190 6.77 1.36 -13.50
C THR A 190 8.09 2.11 -13.61
N GLY A 191 8.88 1.78 -14.64
CA GLY A 191 10.17 2.42 -14.89
C GLY A 191 11.26 2.04 -13.88
N LEU A 192 11.10 0.89 -13.22
CA LEU A 192 12.12 0.34 -12.34
C LEU A 192 13.32 -0.17 -13.14
N ILE A 193 14.50 -0.13 -12.55
CA ILE A 193 15.74 -0.58 -13.16
C ILE A 193 16.00 -2.01 -12.66
N ILE A 194 16.05 -2.97 -13.58
CA ILE A 194 16.31 -4.37 -13.25
C ILE A 194 17.68 -4.51 -12.57
N GLY A 195 17.73 -5.23 -11.46
CA GLY A 195 18.91 -5.43 -10.62
C GLY A 195 19.15 -4.35 -9.57
N GLU A 196 18.35 -3.27 -9.55
CA GLU A 196 18.38 -2.28 -8.48
C GLU A 196 17.46 -2.67 -7.33
N VAL A 197 17.86 -2.31 -6.11
CA VAL A 197 17.09 -2.54 -4.90
C VAL A 197 16.15 -1.37 -4.62
N TYR A 198 14.89 -1.68 -4.38
CA TYR A 198 13.85 -0.74 -3.97
C TYR A 198 13.35 -1.08 -2.57
N PHE A 199 12.98 -0.06 -1.80
CA PHE A 199 12.47 -0.21 -0.44
C PHE A 199 10.97 0.07 -0.42
N VAL A 200 10.22 -0.74 0.31
CA VAL A 200 8.78 -0.54 0.54
C VAL A 200 8.57 -0.25 2.01
N ARG A 201 8.00 0.90 2.30
CA ARG A 201 7.58 1.28 3.64
C ARG A 201 6.07 1.11 3.74
N VAL A 202 5.61 0.47 4.82
CA VAL A 202 4.18 0.22 5.09
C VAL A 202 3.86 0.70 6.49
N TYR A 203 2.79 1.48 6.66
CA TYR A 203 2.34 1.99 7.97
C TYR A 203 0.83 2.09 8.03
N ASP A 204 0.26 2.24 9.22
CA ASP A 204 -1.17 2.51 9.39
C ASP A 204 -1.45 4.00 9.12
N TRP A 205 -2.57 4.30 8.48
CA TRP A 205 -2.97 5.67 8.21
C TRP A 205 -3.20 6.47 9.51
N PHE A 206 -3.78 5.84 10.54
CA PHE A 206 -4.16 6.50 11.78
C PHE A 206 -3.01 6.57 12.79
N ALA A 207 -3.04 7.59 13.64
CA ALA A 207 -2.01 7.78 14.66
C ALA A 207 -2.11 6.82 15.85
N GLY A 208 -3.27 6.18 16.02
CA GLY A 208 -3.53 5.24 17.12
C GLY A 208 -3.26 3.82 16.68
N LEU A 209 -2.73 2.99 17.59
CA LEU A 209 -2.53 1.58 17.31
C LEU A 209 -3.87 0.91 16.91
N PRO A 210 -3.96 0.27 15.73
CA PRO A 210 -5.18 -0.42 15.32
C PRO A 210 -5.46 -1.65 16.19
N ASN A 211 -6.74 -2.00 16.38
CA ASN A 211 -7.09 -3.16 17.22
C ASN A 211 -6.62 -4.50 16.62
N THR A 212 -6.47 -4.54 15.29
CA THR A 212 -5.80 -5.62 14.56
C THR A 212 -4.57 -5.04 13.89
N THR A 213 -3.39 -5.53 14.25
CA THR A 213 -2.10 -4.88 13.93
C THR A 213 -1.35 -5.54 12.78
N THR A 214 -1.97 -6.45 12.04
CA THR A 214 -1.30 -7.24 11.01
C THR A 214 -1.70 -6.82 9.61
N PHE A 215 -0.84 -7.11 8.64
CA PHE A 215 -1.12 -7.04 7.21
C PHE A 215 -0.33 -8.12 6.49
N ASP A 216 -0.72 -8.45 5.26
CA ASP A 216 0.07 -9.28 4.35
C ASP A 216 0.57 -8.44 3.18
N ILE A 217 1.86 -8.56 2.85
CA ILE A 217 2.48 -7.87 1.71
C ILE A 217 3.08 -8.88 0.72
N CYS A 218 2.96 -8.62 -0.57
CA CYS A 218 3.72 -9.31 -1.61
C CYS A 218 4.10 -8.38 -2.76
N VAL A 219 5.12 -8.77 -3.52
CA VAL A 219 5.55 -8.10 -4.75
C VAL A 219 5.31 -9.05 -5.92
N LEU A 220 4.53 -8.59 -6.87
CA LEU A 220 4.24 -9.29 -8.11
C LEU A 220 5.09 -8.73 -9.24
N GLU A 221 5.46 -9.60 -10.16
CA GLU A 221 6.07 -9.24 -11.44
C GLU A 221 5.21 -9.76 -12.60
N PRO A 222 5.27 -9.12 -13.78
CA PRO A 222 4.65 -9.67 -14.97
C PRO A 222 5.14 -11.10 -15.24
N GLY A 223 4.26 -11.91 -15.84
CA GLY A 223 4.67 -13.19 -16.40
C GLY A 223 5.85 -13.05 -17.38
N PRO A 224 6.60 -14.14 -17.65
CA PRO A 224 7.58 -14.11 -18.72
C PRO A 224 6.89 -13.70 -20.03
N PRO A 225 7.57 -12.93 -20.90
CA PRO A 225 7.01 -12.54 -22.18
C PRO A 225 6.53 -13.76 -22.97
N PRO A 226 5.43 -13.62 -23.74
CA PRO A 226 4.94 -14.68 -24.60
C PRO A 226 6.00 -15.07 -25.65
N ALA A 227 5.92 -16.30 -26.17
CA ALA A 227 6.93 -16.82 -27.10
C ALA A 227 7.05 -15.99 -28.40
N ASN A 228 5.98 -15.30 -28.78
CA ASN A 228 5.90 -14.43 -29.94
C ASN A 228 6.03 -12.94 -29.61
N ASP A 229 6.63 -12.60 -28.46
CA ASP A 229 6.93 -11.22 -28.05
C ASP A 229 7.77 -10.46 -29.08
N ILE A 230 8.76 -11.12 -29.68
CA ILE A 230 9.59 -10.53 -30.75
C ILE A 230 9.19 -11.07 -32.12
N CYS A 231 9.36 -10.26 -33.16
CA CYS A 231 9.09 -10.66 -34.55
C CYS A 231 9.79 -11.96 -34.98
N GLY A 232 11.02 -12.21 -34.51
CA GLY A 232 11.74 -13.45 -34.81
C GLY A 232 11.07 -14.72 -34.26
N GLY A 233 10.19 -14.57 -33.28
CA GLY A 233 9.36 -15.62 -32.67
C GLY A 233 7.89 -15.60 -33.12
N ALA A 234 7.55 -14.85 -34.17
CA ALA A 234 6.17 -14.68 -34.61
C ALA A 234 5.42 -16.02 -34.74
N GLU A 235 4.22 -16.08 -34.16
CA GLU A 235 3.39 -17.27 -34.25
C GLU A 235 2.81 -17.40 -35.66
N VAL A 236 2.96 -18.59 -36.25
CA VAL A 236 2.50 -18.84 -37.62
C VAL A 236 0.99 -19.11 -37.62
N LEU A 237 0.24 -18.19 -38.21
CA LEU A 237 -1.17 -18.37 -38.52
C LEU A 237 -1.34 -18.95 -39.92
N THR A 238 -2.27 -19.91 -40.05
CA THR A 238 -2.63 -20.50 -41.34
C THR A 238 -4.02 -19.99 -41.74
N PRO A 239 -4.16 -19.15 -42.78
CA PRO A 239 -5.47 -18.68 -43.24
C PRO A 239 -6.38 -19.84 -43.64
N GLN A 240 -7.62 -19.81 -43.19
CA GLN A 240 -8.64 -20.82 -43.48
C GLN A 240 -9.96 -20.16 -43.92
N ALA A 241 -10.82 -20.93 -44.60
CA ALA A 241 -12.13 -20.45 -45.03
C ALA A 241 -13.10 -20.16 -43.87
N THR A 242 -12.84 -20.76 -42.70
CA THR A 242 -13.56 -20.51 -41.44
C THR A 242 -12.58 -19.96 -40.42
N CYS A 243 -12.98 -18.94 -39.66
CA CYS A 243 -12.17 -18.38 -38.60
C CYS A 243 -11.92 -19.43 -37.51
N VAL A 244 -10.65 -19.76 -37.29
CA VAL A 244 -10.19 -20.60 -36.17
C VAL A 244 -9.40 -19.68 -35.25
N PRO A 245 -9.99 -19.24 -34.12
CA PRO A 245 -9.33 -18.30 -33.25
C PRO A 245 -8.11 -18.93 -32.56
N VAL A 246 -7.04 -18.14 -32.43
CA VAL A 246 -5.89 -18.42 -31.57
C VAL A 246 -5.97 -17.48 -30.38
N THR A 247 -5.68 -17.97 -29.19
CA THR A 247 -5.62 -17.17 -27.96
C THR A 247 -4.19 -16.77 -27.67
N GLY A 248 -3.95 -15.50 -27.34
CA GLY A 248 -2.66 -14.98 -26.92
C GLY A 248 -2.81 -13.98 -25.77
N THR A 249 -1.68 -13.44 -25.32
CA THR A 249 -1.61 -12.38 -24.29
C THR A 249 -0.49 -11.42 -24.65
N THR A 250 -0.62 -10.14 -24.29
CA THR A 250 0.49 -9.17 -24.29
C THR A 250 1.09 -8.97 -22.89
N GLU A 251 0.60 -9.72 -21.89
CA GLU A 251 1.14 -9.67 -20.53
C GLU A 251 2.62 -10.09 -20.51
N GLY A 252 3.46 -9.22 -19.95
CA GLY A 252 4.91 -9.41 -19.89
C GLY A 252 5.64 -9.17 -21.21
N ALA A 253 4.94 -8.88 -22.31
CA ALA A 253 5.54 -8.55 -23.58
C ALA A 253 6.28 -7.21 -23.54
N THR A 254 7.22 -7.06 -24.45
CA THR A 254 8.05 -5.87 -24.65
C THR A 254 7.61 -5.14 -25.91
N THR A 255 8.02 -3.88 -26.06
CA THR A 255 7.77 -3.14 -27.30
C THR A 255 8.84 -3.46 -28.33
N SER A 256 8.46 -4.03 -29.46
CA SER A 256 9.34 -4.27 -30.61
C SER A 256 9.36 -3.10 -31.59
N LEU A 257 8.23 -2.38 -31.77
CA LEU A 257 8.11 -1.25 -32.70
C LEU A 257 7.40 -0.03 -32.09
N PRO A 258 7.72 1.21 -32.55
CA PRO A 258 6.96 2.39 -32.14
C PRO A 258 5.52 2.34 -32.67
N ALA A 259 4.58 2.90 -31.90
CA ALA A 259 3.19 3.00 -32.33
C ALA A 259 3.06 3.81 -33.62
N ILE A 260 2.26 3.31 -34.56
CA ILE A 260 1.87 4.05 -35.77
C ILE A 260 0.49 4.70 -35.59
N ASP A 261 0.24 5.77 -36.34
CA ASP A 261 -1.09 6.35 -36.45
C ASP A 261 -1.96 5.48 -37.36
N CYS A 262 -3.02 4.89 -36.78
CA CYS A 262 -4.02 4.12 -37.50
C CYS A 262 -5.37 4.85 -37.42
N ASN A 263 -5.76 5.50 -38.52
CA ASN A 263 -7.01 6.26 -38.64
C ASN A 263 -7.16 7.45 -37.67
N GLY A 264 -6.07 8.15 -37.35
CA GLY A 264 -6.08 9.30 -36.45
C GLY A 264 -5.99 8.92 -34.98
N ASN A 265 -5.79 7.63 -34.68
CA ASN A 265 -5.54 7.10 -33.35
C ASN A 265 -4.14 6.50 -33.32
N THR A 266 -3.28 7.03 -32.44
CA THR A 266 -1.98 6.44 -32.14
C THR A 266 -2.07 5.82 -30.76
N GLY A 267 -1.86 4.50 -30.66
CA GLY A 267 -1.74 3.82 -29.38
C GLY A 267 -0.48 4.26 -28.64
N ILE A 268 -0.33 3.80 -27.39
CA ILE A 268 0.95 3.85 -26.69
C ILE A 268 1.59 2.48 -26.95
N ALA A 269 2.66 2.41 -27.73
CA ALA A 269 3.40 1.16 -27.88
C ALA A 269 4.21 0.92 -26.60
N ASN A 270 3.65 0.09 -25.72
CA ASN A 270 4.25 -0.36 -24.47
C ASN A 270 4.44 -1.89 -24.43
N ASP A 271 3.70 -2.63 -25.25
CA ASP A 271 3.80 -4.08 -25.45
C ASP A 271 3.37 -4.44 -26.88
N ASP A 272 3.95 -5.50 -27.48
CA ASP A 272 3.48 -6.08 -28.73
C ASP A 272 3.70 -7.60 -28.81
N VAL A 273 2.93 -8.27 -29.65
CA VAL A 273 3.11 -9.70 -29.98
C VAL A 273 2.94 -9.92 -31.47
N TRP A 274 3.68 -10.88 -32.00
CA TRP A 274 3.85 -11.05 -33.43
C TRP A 274 3.16 -12.30 -33.96
N TYR A 275 2.48 -12.13 -35.09
CA TYR A 275 1.90 -13.21 -35.86
C TYR A 275 2.36 -13.08 -37.32
N VAL A 276 2.54 -14.21 -37.98
CA VAL A 276 2.93 -14.26 -39.40
C VAL A 276 2.03 -15.23 -40.15
N PHE A 277 1.64 -14.86 -41.36
CA PHE A 277 0.92 -15.76 -42.26
C PHE A 277 1.41 -15.58 -43.69
N THR A 278 1.15 -16.59 -44.52
CA THR A 278 1.33 -16.49 -45.97
C THR A 278 -0.05 -16.31 -46.60
N ALA A 279 -0.25 -15.21 -47.34
CA ALA A 279 -1.50 -14.97 -48.03
C ALA A 279 -1.78 -16.07 -49.08
N THR A 280 -2.95 -16.71 -48.99
CA THR A 280 -3.39 -17.78 -49.90
C THR A 280 -4.37 -17.29 -50.98
N ALA A 281 -4.74 -16.01 -50.90
CA ALA A 281 -5.71 -15.29 -51.73
C ALA A 281 -5.35 -13.79 -51.73
N PRO A 282 -5.85 -12.98 -52.70
CA PRO A 282 -5.62 -11.54 -52.72
C PRO A 282 -6.34 -10.79 -51.58
N ASP A 283 -7.42 -11.36 -51.06
CA ASP A 283 -8.25 -10.76 -50.02
C ASP A 283 -8.26 -11.68 -48.78
N HIS A 284 -8.03 -11.10 -47.61
CA HIS A 284 -8.16 -11.76 -46.30
C HIS A 284 -8.93 -10.85 -45.34
N THR A 285 -9.58 -11.44 -44.35
CA THR A 285 -10.16 -10.73 -43.21
C THR A 285 -9.44 -11.17 -41.95
N ILE A 286 -8.95 -10.21 -41.17
CA ILE A 286 -8.34 -10.43 -39.87
C ILE A 286 -9.34 -9.93 -38.83
N GLU A 287 -9.71 -10.79 -37.89
CA GLU A 287 -10.58 -10.45 -36.78
C GLU A 287 -9.81 -10.61 -35.48
N LEU A 288 -9.81 -9.58 -34.63
CA LEU A 288 -9.29 -9.63 -33.27
C LEU A 288 -10.44 -9.33 -32.31
N THR A 289 -10.53 -10.11 -31.24
CA THR A 289 -11.46 -9.86 -30.14
C THR A 289 -10.63 -9.72 -28.86
N GLY A 290 -10.61 -8.51 -28.30
CA GLY A 290 -10.01 -8.27 -27.00
C GLY A 290 -10.84 -8.86 -25.86
N GLY A 291 -10.19 -9.13 -24.73
CA GLY A 291 -10.88 -9.41 -23.48
C GLY A 291 -11.67 -8.20 -22.97
N THR A 292 -12.38 -8.37 -21.86
CA THR A 292 -12.98 -7.24 -21.13
C THR A 292 -11.94 -6.17 -20.85
N ASP A 293 -12.27 -4.92 -21.18
CA ASP A 293 -11.43 -3.73 -20.99
C ASP A 293 -10.08 -3.72 -21.74
N PHE A 294 -9.87 -4.67 -22.67
CA PHE A 294 -8.71 -4.68 -23.55
C PHE A 294 -9.07 -4.14 -24.94
N ASP A 295 -8.72 -2.87 -25.19
CA ASP A 295 -8.85 -2.24 -26.51
C ASP A 295 -7.64 -2.57 -27.37
N ALA A 296 -7.74 -3.65 -28.12
CA ALA A 296 -6.63 -4.19 -28.88
C ALA A 296 -6.48 -3.50 -30.24
N VAL A 297 -5.23 -3.11 -30.57
CA VAL A 297 -4.86 -2.55 -31.87
C VAL A 297 -4.09 -3.58 -32.68
N ILE A 298 -4.39 -3.71 -33.97
CA ILE A 298 -3.63 -4.55 -34.90
C ILE A 298 -3.06 -3.72 -36.04
N GLU A 299 -1.84 -4.06 -36.43
CA GLU A 299 -1.16 -3.54 -37.60
C GLU A 299 -0.83 -4.70 -38.55
N LEU A 300 -1.00 -4.49 -39.86
CA LEU A 300 -0.57 -5.44 -40.87
C LEU A 300 0.68 -4.90 -41.57
N LEU A 301 1.79 -5.60 -41.38
CA LEU A 301 3.10 -5.28 -41.93
C LEU A 301 3.45 -6.22 -43.10
N GLU A 302 4.23 -5.74 -44.08
CA GLU A 302 4.74 -6.55 -45.19
C GLU A 302 6.27 -6.63 -45.13
N GLY A 303 6.83 -7.84 -45.17
CA GLY A 303 8.27 -8.06 -45.07
C GLY A 303 8.71 -8.58 -43.71
N PRO A 304 10.01 -8.88 -43.53
CA PRO A 304 10.52 -9.38 -42.26
C PRO A 304 10.52 -8.28 -41.20
N CYS A 305 9.49 -8.30 -40.35
CA CYS A 305 9.31 -7.38 -39.21
C CYS A 305 8.93 -5.93 -39.58
N GLY A 306 8.35 -5.72 -40.77
CA GLY A 306 8.00 -4.40 -41.30
C GLY A 306 8.72 -4.02 -42.59
#